data_AF-A0A9D6F0N2-F1
#
_entry.id   AF-A0A9D6F0N2-F1
#
_cell.length_a   1.000
_cell.length_b   1.000
_cell.length_c   1.000
_cell.angle_alpha   90.00
_cell.angle_beta   90.00
_cell.angle_gamma   90.00
#
_symmetry.space_group_name_H-M   'P 1'
#
loop_
_entity.id
_entity.type
_entity.pdbx_description
1 polymer ?
#
loop_
_entity_poly.entity_id
_entity_poly.type
_entity_poly.pdbx_seq_one_letter_code
_entity_poly.pdbx_strand_id
1 'polypeptide(L)'
;MSIAQSQAASVPPFVPAELEPDYDRFITEDEKPVDSIYSERQQRLLTDALCASWSAPQGQPHLAATDVGLFYSVHEPAIAPDVMLSTGVAPPSEWTGKKNRSYFTWLMGKCPDLTVEVVSNQEGGELTEKKGKYAHIGIPYYVVWDPALLLSKTPLSCFVLKGKKYDPCEPWFPDLELGVTEWDGEYDGMTCRWLRFCDQAGHVLPTGIERAKIAEQRAESAEQRAALLAEKLRALGVEPDPA
;
A
#
# COMPACT_ATOMS: atom_id res chain seq x y z
N MET A 1 -17.94 21.27 31.23
CA MET A 1 -18.52 20.09 30.55
C MET A 1 -19.30 20.57 29.35
N SER A 2 -18.81 20.31 28.14
CA SER A 2 -19.63 20.30 26.92
C SER A 2 -18.97 19.29 25.99
N ILE A 3 -19.70 18.20 25.75
CA ILE A 3 -19.25 17.05 24.96
C ILE A 3 -19.48 17.44 23.50
N ALA A 4 -18.40 17.61 22.74
CA ALA A 4 -18.47 17.75 21.29
C ALA A 4 -18.95 16.42 20.70
N GLN A 5 -20.14 16.44 20.10
CA GLN A 5 -20.68 15.31 19.36
C GLN A 5 -19.81 15.06 18.12
N SER A 6 -19.18 13.88 18.10
CA SER A 6 -18.54 13.30 16.93
C SER A 6 -19.59 13.13 15.82
N GLN A 7 -19.39 13.80 14.68
CA GLN A 7 -20.12 13.51 13.46
C GLN A 7 -19.65 12.16 12.93
N ALA A 8 -20.50 11.14 13.10
CA ALA A 8 -20.34 9.85 12.45
C ALA A 8 -20.25 10.05 10.93
N ALA A 9 -19.27 9.40 10.31
CA ALA A 9 -19.06 9.37 8.88
C ALA A 9 -20.38 9.03 8.15
N SER A 10 -20.73 9.85 7.15
CA SER A 10 -21.93 9.67 6.35
C SER A 10 -21.89 8.33 5.63
N VAL A 11 -22.86 7.47 5.94
CA VAL A 11 -23.18 6.23 5.21
C VAL A 11 -23.27 6.55 3.71
N PRO A 12 -22.63 5.77 2.81
CA PRO A 12 -22.77 5.98 1.36
C PRO A 12 -24.24 5.90 0.94
N PRO A 13 -24.63 6.53 -0.19
CA PRO A 13 -26.02 6.65 -0.60
C PRO A 13 -26.72 5.29 -0.61
N PHE A 14 -27.82 5.21 0.11
CA PHE A 14 -28.68 4.03 0.27
C PHE A 14 -29.02 3.45 -1.11
N VAL A 15 -28.40 2.34 -1.47
CA VAL A 15 -28.92 1.46 -2.53
C VAL A 15 -30.14 0.78 -1.91
N PRO A 16 -31.36 0.96 -2.46
CA PRO A 16 -32.53 0.22 -2.02
C PRO A 16 -32.21 -1.28 -1.97
N ALA A 17 -32.67 -1.98 -0.94
CA ALA A 17 -32.36 -3.41 -0.77
C ALA A 17 -32.75 -4.24 -2.00
N GLU A 18 -33.75 -3.80 -2.78
CA GLU A 18 -34.16 -4.45 -4.02
C GLU A 18 -33.15 -4.29 -5.18
N LEU A 19 -32.20 -3.37 -5.06
CA LEU A 19 -31.14 -3.09 -6.03
C LEU A 19 -29.75 -3.52 -5.56
N GLU A 20 -29.62 -4.06 -4.33
CA GLU A 20 -28.35 -4.63 -3.88
C GLU A 20 -27.97 -5.85 -4.73
N PRO A 21 -26.72 -5.93 -5.22
CA PRO A 21 -26.24 -7.13 -5.89
C PRO A 21 -26.31 -8.35 -4.97
N ASP A 22 -26.66 -9.49 -5.54
CA ASP A 22 -26.53 -10.79 -4.89
C ASP A 22 -25.04 -11.16 -4.79
N TYR A 23 -24.43 -10.88 -3.63
CA TYR A 23 -22.99 -11.04 -3.43
C TYR A 23 -22.53 -12.50 -3.50
N ASP A 24 -23.43 -13.47 -3.35
CA ASP A 24 -23.09 -14.88 -3.44
C ASP A 24 -22.65 -15.28 -4.85
N ARG A 25 -22.99 -14.48 -5.86
CA ARG A 25 -22.58 -14.68 -7.26
C ARG A 25 -21.14 -14.28 -7.56
N PHE A 26 -20.51 -13.46 -6.72
CA PHE A 26 -19.12 -13.09 -6.92
C PHE A 26 -18.19 -14.19 -6.41
N ILE A 27 -17.16 -14.50 -7.20
CA ILE A 27 -16.07 -15.38 -6.77
C ILE A 27 -15.02 -14.47 -6.13
N THR A 28 -15.00 -14.45 -4.79
CA THR A 28 -14.11 -13.61 -3.98
C THR A 28 -12.80 -14.33 -3.62
N GLU A 29 -12.80 -15.66 -3.64
CA GLU A 29 -11.66 -16.54 -3.42
C GLU A 29 -11.76 -17.71 -4.43
N ASP A 30 -10.69 -18.00 -5.19
CA ASP A 30 -10.73 -19.05 -6.25
C ASP A 30 -9.76 -20.23 -6.04
N GLU A 31 -9.11 -20.30 -4.86
CA GLU A 31 -8.19 -21.37 -4.41
C GLU A 31 -7.04 -21.71 -5.39
N LYS A 32 -6.68 -20.80 -6.32
CA LYS A 32 -5.54 -21.01 -7.22
C LYS A 32 -4.32 -20.23 -6.72
N PRO A 33 -3.38 -20.85 -5.99
CA PRO A 33 -2.11 -20.21 -5.69
C PRO A 33 -1.23 -20.20 -6.96
N VAL A 34 -0.87 -19.01 -7.45
CA VAL A 34 -0.10 -18.84 -8.69
C VAL A 34 1.17 -18.00 -8.49
N ASP A 35 1.31 -17.30 -7.36
CA ASP A 35 2.43 -16.37 -7.18
C ASP A 35 3.78 -17.03 -6.93
N SER A 36 4.82 -16.38 -7.46
CA SER A 36 6.20 -16.74 -7.17
C SER A 36 6.59 -16.33 -5.75
N ILE A 37 7.57 -17.03 -5.18
CA ILE A 37 8.21 -16.69 -3.89
C ILE A 37 8.69 -15.23 -3.84
N TYR A 38 9.10 -14.69 -4.98
CA TYR A 38 9.50 -13.28 -5.11
C TYR A 38 8.29 -12.35 -5.09
N SER A 39 7.24 -12.66 -5.86
CA SER A 39 6.02 -11.85 -5.94
C SER A 39 5.35 -11.70 -4.58
N GLU A 40 5.16 -12.81 -3.84
CA GLU A 40 4.59 -12.79 -2.49
C GLU A 40 5.38 -11.86 -1.55
N ARG A 41 6.72 -12.00 -1.53
CA ARG A 41 7.57 -11.15 -0.70
C ARG A 41 7.52 -9.69 -1.13
N GLN A 42 7.47 -9.42 -2.43
CA GLN A 42 7.40 -8.06 -2.97
C GLN A 42 6.07 -7.38 -2.59
N GLN A 43 4.96 -8.10 -2.64
CA GLN A 43 3.65 -7.59 -2.20
C GLN A 43 3.67 -7.27 -0.69
N ARG A 44 4.18 -8.20 0.14
CA ARG A 44 4.30 -8.01 1.59
C ARG A 44 5.22 -6.85 1.96
N LEU A 45 6.35 -6.73 1.26
CA LEU A 45 7.33 -5.66 1.43
C LEU A 45 6.70 -4.27 1.24
N LEU A 46 5.85 -4.14 0.22
CA LEU A 46 5.18 -2.89 -0.12
C LEU A 46 4.08 -2.53 0.87
N THR A 47 3.21 -3.47 1.20
CA THR A 47 2.07 -3.18 2.09
C THR A 47 2.47 -3.02 3.54
N ASP A 48 3.48 -3.75 4.03
CA ASP A 48 4.02 -3.53 5.37
C ASP A 48 4.61 -2.12 5.51
N ALA A 49 5.33 -1.63 4.50
CA ALA A 49 5.87 -0.26 4.50
C ALA A 49 4.77 0.81 4.51
N LEU A 50 3.68 0.60 3.76
CA LEU A 50 2.51 1.51 3.79
C LEU A 50 1.89 1.55 5.20
N CYS A 51 1.61 0.38 5.77
CA CYS A 51 1.00 0.27 7.10
C CYS A 51 1.89 0.85 8.22
N ALA A 52 3.21 0.68 8.11
CA ALA A 52 4.13 1.04 9.18
C ALA A 52 4.62 2.49 9.13
N SER A 53 4.69 3.09 7.94
CA SER A 53 5.51 4.28 7.71
C SER A 53 4.87 5.34 6.82
N TRP A 54 3.73 5.04 6.18
CA TRP A 54 3.03 6.02 5.35
C TRP A 54 1.76 6.52 6.05
N SER A 55 1.34 7.72 5.71
CA SER A 55 0.06 8.29 6.14
C SER A 55 -0.56 8.99 4.95
N ALA A 56 -1.83 8.71 4.70
CA ALA A 56 -2.54 9.37 3.63
C ALA A 56 -2.54 10.90 3.83
N PRO A 57 -2.48 11.67 2.73
CA PRO A 57 -2.59 13.12 2.80
C PRO A 57 -3.80 13.57 3.63
N GLN A 58 -3.61 14.65 4.39
CA GLN A 58 -4.59 15.19 5.35
C GLN A 58 -5.01 14.22 6.47
N GLY A 59 -4.26 13.12 6.70
CA GLY A 59 -4.53 12.16 7.78
C GLY A 59 -5.80 11.33 7.54
N GLN A 60 -6.21 11.18 6.29
CA GLN A 60 -7.37 10.38 5.92
C GLN A 60 -7.14 8.88 6.25
N PRO A 61 -8.20 8.10 6.49
CA PRO A 61 -8.07 6.65 6.51
C PRO A 61 -7.56 6.16 5.15
N HIS A 62 -6.88 5.03 5.15
CA HIS A 62 -6.46 4.35 3.94
C HIS A 62 -6.63 2.84 4.07
N LEU A 63 -6.76 2.20 2.92
CA LEU A 63 -6.77 0.75 2.76
C LEU A 63 -5.65 0.37 1.78
N ALA A 64 -4.69 -0.39 2.28
CA ALA A 64 -3.72 -1.10 1.45
C ALA A 64 -4.07 -2.59 1.46
N ALA A 65 -4.04 -3.24 0.30
CA ALA A 65 -4.36 -4.66 0.18
C ALA A 65 -3.48 -5.33 -0.89
N THR A 66 -3.25 -6.63 -0.73
CA THR A 66 -2.50 -7.49 -1.66
C THR A 66 -3.36 -8.64 -2.10
N ASP A 67 -3.34 -8.98 -3.39
CA ASP A 67 -4.08 -10.11 -3.95
C ASP A 67 -5.57 -10.12 -3.54
N VAL A 68 -6.20 -8.93 -3.53
CA VAL A 68 -7.62 -8.77 -3.21
C VAL A 68 -8.39 -8.39 -4.46
N GLY A 69 -9.45 -9.15 -4.75
CA GLY A 69 -10.30 -8.93 -5.90
C GLY A 69 -10.91 -7.52 -5.95
N LEU A 70 -10.67 -6.82 -7.06
CA LEU A 70 -11.24 -5.55 -7.45
C LEU A 70 -12.45 -5.77 -8.35
N PHE A 71 -13.63 -5.49 -7.82
CA PHE A 71 -14.90 -5.54 -8.54
C PHE A 71 -15.33 -4.12 -8.93
N TYR A 72 -15.29 -3.86 -10.23
CA TYR A 72 -15.65 -2.56 -10.82
C TYR A 72 -16.97 -2.59 -11.61
N SER A 73 -17.52 -3.79 -11.83
CA SER A 73 -18.83 -4.02 -12.44
C SER A 73 -19.43 -5.30 -11.88
N VAL A 74 -20.76 -5.35 -11.78
CA VAL A 74 -21.49 -6.54 -11.32
C VAL A 74 -21.55 -7.65 -12.36
N HIS A 75 -21.14 -7.36 -13.61
CA HIS A 75 -21.18 -8.29 -14.74
C HIS A 75 -19.80 -8.71 -15.23
N GLU A 76 -18.74 -8.09 -14.70
CA GLU A 76 -17.37 -8.37 -15.08
C GLU A 76 -16.70 -9.21 -13.99
N PRO A 77 -15.78 -10.13 -14.35
CA PRO A 77 -14.96 -10.80 -13.36
C PRO A 77 -14.06 -9.80 -12.64
N ALA A 78 -13.72 -10.11 -11.39
CA ALA A 78 -12.74 -9.35 -10.65
C ALA A 78 -11.38 -9.36 -11.35
N ILE A 79 -10.61 -8.33 -11.05
CA ILE A 79 -9.16 -8.28 -11.31
C ILE A 79 -8.50 -8.32 -9.94
N ALA A 80 -7.41 -9.04 -9.75
CA ALA A 80 -6.64 -9.00 -8.51
C ALA A 80 -5.32 -8.26 -8.78
N PRO A 81 -5.19 -6.98 -8.34
CA PRO A 81 -3.90 -6.32 -8.33
C PRO A 81 -2.99 -6.93 -7.26
N ASP A 82 -1.70 -7.03 -7.55
CA ASP A 82 -0.70 -7.48 -6.57
C ASP A 82 -0.67 -6.57 -5.34
N VAL A 83 -0.77 -5.26 -5.56
CA VAL A 83 -0.98 -4.27 -4.49
C VAL A 83 -2.01 -3.24 -4.95
N MET A 84 -2.92 -2.88 -4.05
CA MET A 84 -3.78 -1.69 -4.21
C MET A 84 -3.65 -0.76 -3.01
N LEU A 85 -3.79 0.53 -3.25
CA LEU A 85 -3.87 1.57 -2.23
C LEU A 85 -5.05 2.49 -2.50
N SER A 86 -5.87 2.74 -1.48
CA SER A 86 -7.01 3.66 -1.55
C SER A 86 -7.05 4.58 -0.33
N THR A 87 -6.95 5.88 -0.56
CA THR A 87 -7.13 6.98 0.40
C THR A 87 -8.60 7.32 0.58
N GLY A 88 -8.97 7.79 1.78
CA GLY A 88 -10.35 8.09 2.13
C GLY A 88 -11.23 6.86 2.35
N VAL A 89 -10.65 5.66 2.29
CA VAL A 89 -11.32 4.38 2.50
C VAL A 89 -10.74 3.74 3.76
N ALA A 90 -11.61 3.34 4.69
CA ALA A 90 -11.22 2.57 5.87
C ALA A 90 -11.42 1.07 5.62
N PRO A 91 -10.61 0.20 6.25
CA PRO A 91 -10.92 -1.22 6.31
C PRO A 91 -12.32 -1.45 6.89
N PRO A 92 -13.05 -2.49 6.42
CA PRO A 92 -14.37 -2.79 6.94
C PRO A 92 -14.29 -3.17 8.42
N SER A 93 -15.24 -2.70 9.22
CA SER A 93 -15.31 -3.02 10.67
C SER A 93 -15.75 -4.45 10.96
N GLU A 94 -16.26 -5.16 9.95
CA GLU A 94 -16.75 -6.55 9.99
C GLU A 94 -16.19 -7.26 8.76
N TRP A 95 -15.56 -8.43 8.89
CA TRP A 95 -14.81 -9.06 7.80
C TRP A 95 -15.43 -10.38 7.29
N THR A 96 -16.39 -10.96 8.02
CA THR A 96 -16.94 -12.29 7.70
C THR A 96 -17.95 -12.24 6.57
N GLY A 97 -18.68 -11.11 6.42
CA GLY A 97 -19.64 -10.91 5.34
C GLY A 97 -18.97 -10.83 3.96
N LYS A 98 -19.51 -11.54 2.97
CA LYS A 98 -18.93 -11.65 1.61
C LYS A 98 -18.70 -10.28 0.94
N LYS A 99 -19.56 -9.31 1.21
CA LYS A 99 -19.43 -7.91 0.74
C LYS A 99 -18.21 -7.16 1.29
N ASN A 100 -17.59 -7.66 2.37
CA ASN A 100 -16.44 -7.05 3.04
C ASN A 100 -15.11 -7.76 2.72
N ARG A 101 -15.14 -8.82 1.91
CA ARG A 101 -13.95 -9.66 1.60
C ARG A 101 -13.19 -9.23 0.35
N SER A 102 -13.71 -8.26 -0.39
CA SER A 102 -13.13 -7.80 -1.65
C SER A 102 -13.38 -6.31 -1.84
N TYR A 103 -12.66 -5.71 -2.78
CA TYR A 103 -12.80 -4.31 -3.10
C TYR A 103 -13.92 -4.11 -4.12
N PHE A 104 -15.14 -3.88 -3.64
CA PHE A 104 -16.27 -3.51 -4.49
C PHE A 104 -16.33 -1.99 -4.64
N THR A 105 -16.05 -1.47 -5.83
CA THR A 105 -16.01 -0.01 -6.09
C THR A 105 -17.30 0.72 -5.67
N TRP A 106 -18.46 0.08 -5.80
CA TRP A 106 -19.75 0.65 -5.39
C TRP A 106 -19.97 0.63 -3.86
N LEU A 107 -19.30 -0.26 -3.12
CA LEU A 107 -19.31 -0.24 -1.65
C LEU A 107 -18.28 0.75 -1.10
N MET A 108 -17.10 0.80 -1.72
CA MET A 108 -16.02 1.72 -1.35
C MET A 108 -16.28 3.16 -1.81
N GLY A 109 -17.19 3.35 -2.78
CA GLY A 109 -17.55 4.66 -3.35
C GLY A 109 -16.54 5.23 -4.34
N LYS A 110 -15.42 4.53 -4.59
CA LYS A 110 -14.36 4.93 -5.53
C LYS A 110 -13.52 3.72 -5.96
N CYS A 111 -12.79 3.85 -7.07
CA CYS A 111 -11.70 2.95 -7.41
C CYS A 111 -10.46 3.18 -6.50
N PRO A 112 -9.50 2.24 -6.44
CA PRO A 112 -8.21 2.48 -5.79
C PRO A 112 -7.47 3.67 -6.42
N ASP A 113 -6.61 4.33 -5.66
CA ASP A 113 -5.79 5.45 -6.15
C ASP A 113 -4.54 4.97 -6.88
N LEU A 114 -3.98 3.85 -6.44
CA LEU A 114 -2.78 3.24 -6.98
C LEU A 114 -2.94 1.72 -7.05
N THR A 115 -2.53 1.13 -8.17
CA THR A 115 -2.27 -0.31 -8.29
C THR A 115 -0.82 -0.58 -8.70
N VAL A 116 -0.26 -1.65 -8.15
CA VAL A 116 1.07 -2.16 -8.52
C VAL A 116 0.89 -3.59 -9.02
N GLU A 117 1.60 -3.94 -10.09
CA GLU A 117 1.73 -5.32 -10.59
C GLU A 117 3.20 -5.73 -10.60
N VAL A 118 3.48 -6.95 -10.18
CA VAL A 118 4.80 -7.58 -10.12
C VAL A 118 4.87 -8.62 -11.21
N VAL A 119 5.68 -8.35 -12.23
CA VAL A 119 5.86 -9.24 -13.37
C VAL A 119 6.67 -10.46 -12.94
N SER A 120 6.05 -11.63 -13.03
CA SER A 120 6.67 -12.93 -12.71
C SER A 120 6.92 -13.80 -13.93
N ASN A 121 6.22 -13.54 -15.04
CA ASN A 121 6.34 -14.26 -16.31
C ASN A 121 5.94 -13.33 -17.50
N GLN A 122 5.77 -13.88 -18.71
CA GLN A 122 5.33 -13.12 -19.89
C GLN A 122 3.80 -13.15 -20.12
N GLU A 123 3.06 -13.78 -19.22
CA GLU A 123 1.64 -14.08 -19.30
C GLU A 123 0.88 -13.26 -18.24
N GLY A 124 0.09 -12.27 -18.66
CA GLY A 124 -0.67 -11.46 -17.69
C GLY A 124 -1.13 -10.11 -18.23
N GLY A 125 -0.46 -9.61 -19.27
CA GLY A 125 -0.91 -8.44 -20.01
C GLY A 125 -0.80 -7.15 -19.21
N GLU A 126 0.13 -7.08 -18.25
CA GLU A 126 0.38 -5.94 -17.36
C GLU A 126 0.59 -4.66 -18.17
N LEU A 127 1.34 -4.73 -19.27
CA LEU A 127 1.58 -3.57 -20.16
C LEU A 127 0.57 -3.41 -21.30
N THR A 128 -0.44 -4.29 -21.40
CA THR A 128 -1.41 -4.31 -22.49
C THR A 128 -2.86 -4.31 -21.97
N GLU A 129 -3.46 -5.49 -21.78
CA GLU A 129 -4.87 -5.65 -21.43
C GLU A 129 -5.17 -5.09 -20.03
N LYS A 130 -4.41 -5.50 -19.00
CA LYS A 130 -4.60 -5.02 -17.61
C LYS A 130 -4.45 -3.50 -17.53
N LYS A 131 -3.43 -2.94 -18.17
CA LYS A 131 -3.24 -1.48 -18.27
C LYS A 131 -4.46 -0.78 -18.87
N GLY A 132 -5.01 -1.30 -19.96
CA GLY A 132 -6.23 -0.76 -20.57
C GLY A 132 -7.44 -0.86 -19.65
N LYS A 133 -7.56 -1.98 -18.93
CA LYS A 133 -8.64 -2.26 -17.98
C LYS A 133 -8.59 -1.31 -16.77
N TYR A 134 -7.42 -1.11 -16.16
CA TYR A 134 -7.23 -0.15 -15.07
C TYR A 134 -7.51 1.30 -15.51
N ALA A 135 -7.14 1.68 -16.74
CA ALA A 135 -7.50 2.98 -17.29
C ALA A 135 -9.02 3.14 -17.49
N HIS A 136 -9.71 2.05 -17.88
CA HIS A 136 -11.16 2.04 -18.01
C HIS A 136 -11.87 2.16 -16.66
N ILE A 137 -11.35 1.50 -15.63
CA ILE A 137 -11.84 1.58 -14.24
C ILE A 137 -11.65 2.99 -13.66
N GLY A 138 -10.63 3.70 -14.12
CA GLY A 138 -10.34 5.07 -13.70
C GLY A 138 -9.29 5.19 -12.60
N ILE A 139 -8.44 4.16 -12.42
CA ILE A 139 -7.40 4.15 -11.39
C ILE A 139 -6.35 5.22 -11.71
N PRO A 140 -6.11 6.22 -10.84
CA PRO A 140 -5.21 7.35 -11.13
C PRO A 140 -3.78 6.95 -11.45
N TYR A 141 -3.19 6.05 -10.65
CA TYR A 141 -1.79 5.66 -10.77
C TYR A 141 -1.64 4.15 -10.98
N TYR A 142 -0.75 3.77 -11.89
CA TYR A 142 -0.47 2.38 -12.19
C TYR A 142 1.04 2.14 -12.29
N VAL A 143 1.52 1.12 -11.58
CA VAL A 143 2.94 0.73 -11.54
C VAL A 143 3.08 -0.70 -12.01
N VAL A 144 4.06 -0.92 -12.89
CA VAL A 144 4.52 -2.26 -13.28
C VAL A 144 5.97 -2.41 -12.87
N TRP A 145 6.22 -3.44 -12.07
CA TRP A 145 7.53 -3.82 -11.58
C TRP A 145 7.99 -5.12 -12.26
N ASP A 146 8.98 -5.00 -13.13
CA ASP A 146 9.54 -6.07 -13.95
C ASP A 146 11.04 -6.25 -13.68
N PRO A 147 11.42 -6.75 -12.49
CA PRO A 147 12.82 -6.86 -12.08
C PRO A 147 13.64 -7.79 -12.98
N ALA A 148 12.97 -8.72 -13.69
CA ALA A 148 13.58 -9.68 -14.60
C ALA A 148 13.54 -9.25 -16.07
N LEU A 149 12.98 -8.07 -16.38
CA LEU A 149 12.89 -7.50 -17.74
C LEU A 149 12.19 -8.44 -18.74
N LEU A 150 11.11 -9.11 -18.30
CA LEU A 150 10.36 -10.08 -19.09
C LEU A 150 9.42 -9.42 -20.09
N LEU A 151 8.89 -8.24 -19.75
CA LEU A 151 7.91 -7.49 -20.54
C LEU A 151 8.45 -6.12 -21.00
N SER A 152 9.38 -5.52 -20.26
CA SER A 152 9.91 -4.17 -20.51
C SER A 152 11.44 -4.15 -20.65
N LYS A 153 11.97 -3.05 -21.19
CA LYS A 153 13.41 -2.75 -21.21
C LYS A 153 13.92 -2.13 -19.91
N THR A 154 13.01 -1.61 -19.09
CA THR A 154 13.30 -1.02 -17.78
C THR A 154 12.49 -1.74 -16.72
N PRO A 155 13.06 -1.95 -15.52
CA PRO A 155 12.39 -2.75 -14.50
C PRO A 155 11.22 -1.99 -13.87
N LEU A 156 11.25 -0.66 -13.84
CA LEU A 156 10.16 0.16 -13.34
C LEU A 156 9.45 0.88 -14.48
N SER A 157 8.12 0.76 -14.51
CA SER A 157 7.23 1.54 -15.36
C SER A 157 6.12 2.15 -14.52
N CYS A 158 6.02 3.48 -14.52
CA CYS A 158 4.98 4.22 -13.80
C CYS A 158 4.08 4.96 -14.80
N PHE A 159 2.79 5.00 -14.51
CA PHE A 159 1.80 5.64 -15.35
C PHE A 159 0.82 6.46 -14.52
N VAL A 160 0.38 7.59 -15.11
CA VAL A 160 -0.72 8.42 -14.60
C VAL A 160 -1.86 8.43 -15.61
N LEU A 161 -3.09 8.31 -15.11
CA LEU A 161 -4.29 8.36 -15.94
C LEU A 161 -4.55 9.79 -16.42
N LYS A 162 -4.60 9.99 -17.75
CA LYS A 162 -5.04 11.25 -18.37
C LYS A 162 -6.22 10.98 -19.29
N GLY A 163 -7.39 11.48 -18.89
CA GLY A 163 -8.63 11.18 -19.58
C GLY A 163 -9.00 9.70 -19.44
N LYS A 164 -8.78 8.90 -20.50
CA LYS A 164 -9.11 7.46 -20.54
C LYS A 164 -7.91 6.58 -20.87
N LYS A 165 -6.69 7.12 -20.80
CA LYS A 165 -5.45 6.41 -21.15
C LYS A 165 -4.35 6.76 -20.17
N TYR A 166 -3.44 5.82 -19.99
CA TYR A 166 -2.25 5.99 -19.18
C TYR A 166 -1.11 6.63 -19.98
N ASP A 167 -0.59 7.74 -19.48
CA ASP A 167 0.67 8.32 -19.92
C ASP A 167 1.80 7.87 -18.99
N PRO A 168 3.01 7.58 -19.50
CA PRO A 168 4.18 7.40 -18.65
C PRO A 168 4.41 8.61 -17.75
N CYS A 169 4.82 8.38 -16.50
CA CYS A 169 5.19 9.42 -15.56
C CYS A 169 6.46 9.05 -14.79
N GLU A 170 7.05 10.06 -14.14
CA GLU A 170 8.07 9.84 -13.12
C GLU A 170 7.51 9.02 -11.96
N PRO A 171 8.36 8.31 -11.19
CA PRO A 171 7.92 7.42 -10.10
C PRO A 171 7.53 8.19 -8.83
N TRP A 172 6.74 9.25 -8.99
CA TRP A 172 6.21 10.11 -7.93
C TRP A 172 4.74 10.38 -8.19
N PHE A 173 3.90 10.19 -7.16
CA PHE A 173 2.44 10.31 -7.22
C PHE A 173 1.99 11.48 -6.32
N PRO A 174 1.86 12.71 -6.87
CA PRO A 174 1.67 13.91 -6.06
C PRO A 174 0.43 13.87 -5.17
N ASP A 175 -0.67 13.30 -5.66
CA ASP A 175 -1.93 13.24 -4.90
C ASP A 175 -1.85 12.30 -3.68
N LEU A 176 -0.83 11.44 -3.63
CA LEU A 176 -0.57 10.49 -2.55
C LEU A 176 0.61 10.90 -1.67
N GLU A 177 1.37 11.94 -2.06
CA GLU A 177 2.66 12.30 -1.46
C GLU A 177 3.58 11.07 -1.31
N LEU A 178 3.57 10.21 -2.34
CA LEU A 178 4.18 8.88 -2.31
C LEU A 178 4.93 8.61 -3.63
N GLY A 179 6.13 8.06 -3.54
CA GLY A 179 6.91 7.62 -4.70
C GLY A 179 7.25 6.13 -4.62
N VAL A 180 7.84 5.63 -5.68
CA VAL A 180 8.45 4.29 -5.72
C VAL A 180 9.89 4.38 -6.22
N THR A 181 10.74 3.48 -5.75
CA THR A 181 12.14 3.41 -6.16
C THR A 181 12.62 1.97 -6.24
N GLU A 182 13.58 1.74 -7.12
CA GLU A 182 14.39 0.52 -7.11
C GLU A 182 15.29 0.53 -5.87
N TRP A 183 15.43 -0.62 -5.22
CA TRP A 183 16.30 -0.81 -4.07
C TRP A 183 16.95 -2.19 -4.11
N ASP A 184 18.28 -2.24 -4.14
CA ASP A 184 19.04 -3.49 -4.05
C ASP A 184 19.38 -3.76 -2.58
N GLY A 185 18.96 -4.92 -2.06
CA GLY A 185 19.25 -5.32 -0.69
C GLY A 185 18.54 -6.58 -0.23
N GLU A 186 18.68 -6.88 1.05
CA GLU A 186 18.10 -8.08 1.67
C GLU A 186 16.74 -7.78 2.30
N TYR A 187 15.74 -8.56 1.93
CA TYR A 187 14.46 -8.63 2.64
C TYR A 187 14.07 -10.09 2.86
N ASP A 188 13.70 -10.43 4.09
CA ASP A 188 13.29 -11.79 4.49
C ASP A 188 14.27 -12.89 4.03
N GLY A 189 15.58 -12.63 4.21
CA GLY A 189 16.66 -13.55 3.82
C GLY A 189 16.93 -13.63 2.32
N MET A 190 16.27 -12.82 1.49
CA MET A 190 16.48 -12.76 0.04
C MET A 190 17.16 -11.45 -0.36
N THR A 191 18.40 -11.55 -0.84
CA THR A 191 19.11 -10.42 -1.47
C THR A 191 18.69 -10.33 -2.93
N CYS A 192 17.92 -9.31 -3.26
CA CYS A 192 17.38 -9.09 -4.60
C CYS A 192 17.29 -7.58 -4.88
N ARG A 193 16.91 -7.26 -6.13
CA ARG A 193 16.35 -5.95 -6.43
C ARG A 193 14.87 -5.95 -6.06
N TRP A 194 14.44 -4.93 -5.34
CA TRP A 194 13.07 -4.76 -4.86
C TRP A 194 12.50 -3.42 -5.31
N LEU A 195 11.18 -3.37 -5.46
CA LEU A 195 10.44 -2.11 -5.48
C LEU A 195 10.19 -1.68 -4.02
N ARG A 196 10.41 -0.40 -3.73
CA ARG A 196 10.15 0.19 -2.41
C ARG A 196 9.36 1.49 -2.56
N PHE A 197 8.43 1.73 -1.65
CA PHE A 197 7.87 3.07 -1.50
C PHE A 197 8.89 4.04 -0.93
N CYS A 198 8.84 5.29 -1.35
CA CYS A 198 9.72 6.36 -0.88
C CYS A 198 8.98 7.70 -0.71
N ASP A 199 9.59 8.58 0.09
CA ASP A 199 9.15 9.97 0.23
C ASP A 199 9.60 10.85 -0.94
N GLN A 200 9.24 12.13 -0.91
CA GLN A 200 9.58 13.09 -1.97
C GLN A 200 11.10 13.28 -2.17
N ALA A 201 11.89 13.06 -1.12
CA ALA A 201 13.34 13.13 -1.17
C ALA A 201 13.98 11.82 -1.67
N GLY A 202 13.18 10.79 -1.95
CA GLY A 202 13.63 9.47 -2.35
C GLY A 202 14.07 8.59 -1.19
N HIS A 203 13.80 8.98 0.07
CA HIS A 203 14.08 8.10 1.20
C HIS A 203 13.04 6.98 1.24
N VAL A 204 13.54 5.75 1.28
CA VAL A 204 12.72 4.56 1.38
C VAL A 204 11.89 4.58 2.67
N LEU A 205 10.59 4.32 2.53
CA LEU A 205 9.70 4.12 3.67
C LEU A 205 10.04 2.79 4.35
N PRO A 206 10.38 2.79 5.64
CA PRO A 206 10.80 1.57 6.32
C PRO A 206 9.63 0.60 6.54
N THR A 207 9.93 -0.69 6.59
CA THR A 207 9.02 -1.73 7.10
C THR A 207 8.79 -1.55 8.61
N GLY A 208 7.78 -2.22 9.16
CA GLY A 208 7.55 -2.28 10.61
C GLY A 208 8.78 -2.82 11.34
N ILE A 209 9.43 -3.85 10.78
CA ILE A 209 10.65 -4.45 11.35
C ILE A 209 11.83 -3.47 11.28
N GLU A 210 12.04 -2.79 10.16
CA GLU A 210 13.09 -1.78 10.02
C GLU A 210 12.86 -0.62 11.00
N ARG A 211 11.61 -0.15 11.15
CA ARG A 211 11.26 0.87 12.13
C ARG A 211 11.57 0.44 13.55
N ALA A 212 11.23 -0.81 13.91
CA ALA A 212 11.52 -1.35 15.23
C ALA A 212 13.03 -1.38 15.51
N LYS A 213 13.83 -1.86 14.55
CA LYS A 213 15.30 -1.86 14.67
C LYS A 213 15.88 -0.46 14.80
N ILE A 214 15.38 0.51 14.01
CA ILE A 214 15.80 1.91 14.10
C ILE A 214 15.46 2.49 15.49
N ALA A 215 14.27 2.17 16.02
CA ALA A 215 13.84 2.64 17.34
C ALA A 215 14.70 2.05 18.46
N GLU A 216 15.00 0.75 18.39
CA GLU A 216 15.86 0.04 19.36
C GLU A 216 17.28 0.64 19.38
N GLN A 217 17.90 0.80 18.21
CA GLN A 217 19.23 1.42 18.10
C GLN A 217 19.25 2.86 18.64
N ARG A 218 18.17 3.62 18.44
CA ARG A 218 18.04 4.99 18.99
C ARG A 218 17.91 4.97 20.51
N ALA A 219 17.14 4.03 21.07
CA ALA A 219 16.99 3.87 22.51
C ALA A 219 18.34 3.49 23.15
N GLU A 220 19.03 2.49 22.63
CA GLU A 220 20.34 2.06 23.11
C GLU A 220 21.36 3.21 23.06
N SER A 221 21.41 3.96 21.95
CA SER A 221 22.33 5.10 21.83
C SER A 221 21.98 6.23 22.80
N ALA A 222 20.69 6.48 23.04
CA ALA A 222 20.24 7.49 24.01
C ALA A 222 20.62 7.08 25.44
N GLU A 223 20.42 5.81 25.81
CA GLU A 223 20.81 5.26 27.12
C GLU A 223 22.31 5.36 27.35
N GLN A 224 23.13 4.97 26.35
CA GLN A 224 24.58 5.08 26.43
C GLN A 224 25.04 6.54 26.61
N ARG A 225 24.42 7.48 25.89
CA ARG A 225 24.72 8.92 26.03
C ARG A 225 24.29 9.45 27.39
N ALA A 226 23.13 9.06 27.88
CA ALA A 226 22.63 9.46 29.19
C ALA A 226 23.54 8.94 30.32
N ALA A 227 23.98 7.69 30.23
CA ALA A 227 24.92 7.11 31.19
C ALA A 227 26.26 7.86 31.22
N LEU A 228 26.83 8.17 30.04
CA LEU A 228 28.08 8.92 29.94
C LEU A 228 27.95 10.35 30.48
N LEU A 229 26.82 11.02 30.20
CA LEU A 229 26.57 12.36 30.71
C LEU A 229 26.37 12.36 32.23
N ALA A 230 25.64 11.38 32.77
CA ALA A 230 25.47 11.21 34.20
C ALA A 230 26.80 10.99 34.92
N GLU A 231 27.70 10.18 34.34
CA GLU A 231 29.06 9.99 34.86
C GLU A 231 29.87 11.29 34.86
N LYS A 232 29.84 12.04 33.75
CA LYS A 232 30.51 13.36 33.66
C LYS A 232 29.95 14.37 34.66
N LEU A 233 28.64 14.40 34.86
CA LEU A 233 28.00 15.30 35.83
C LEU A 233 28.43 14.95 37.26
N ARG A 234 28.44 13.66 37.61
CA ARG A 234 28.97 13.20 38.91
C ARG A 234 30.44 13.59 39.10
N ALA A 235 31.27 13.47 38.05
CA ALA A 235 32.67 13.92 38.10
C ALA A 235 32.82 15.44 38.30
N LEU A 236 31.82 16.23 37.88
CA LEU A 236 31.74 17.67 38.11
C LEU A 236 31.07 18.04 39.46
N GLY A 237 30.70 17.05 40.27
CA GLY A 237 30.04 17.25 41.57
C GLY A 237 28.55 17.61 41.48
N VAL A 238 27.93 17.40 40.31
CA VAL A 238 26.48 17.60 40.09
C VAL A 238 25.82 16.23 40.17
N GLU A 239 24.86 16.06 41.09
CA GLU A 239 24.03 14.85 41.12
C GLU A 239 22.99 14.92 39.99
N PRO A 240 23.00 13.99 39.03
CA PRO A 240 21.97 13.92 38.01
C PRO A 240 20.66 13.37 38.61
N ASP A 241 19.55 14.05 38.33
CA ASP A 241 18.21 13.66 38.74
C ASP A 241 17.83 12.29 38.11
N PRO A 242 17.34 11.30 38.87
CA PRO A 242 16.80 10.08 38.28
C PRO A 242 15.48 10.39 37.56
N ALA A 243 15.52 10.34 36.22
CA ALA A 243 14.33 10.36 35.37
C ALA A 243 13.43 9.13 35.61
#